data_AF-B9NSR1-F1
#
_entry.id   AF-B9NSR1-F1
#
_cell.length_a   1.000
_cell.length_b   1.000
_cell.length_c   1.000
_cell.angle_alpha   90.00
_cell.angle_beta   90.00
_cell.angle_gamma   90.00
#
_symmetry.space_group_name_H-M   'P 1'
#
loop_
_entity.id
_entity.type
_entity.pdbx_description
1 polymer ?
#
loop_
_entity_poly.entity_id
_entity_poly.type
_entity_poly.pdbx_seq_one_letter_code
_entity_poly.pdbx_strand_id
1 'polypeptide(L)'
;MKALLSLLLLPVLASCTSVERLALPAPTPLPNTALTRTAPLPGERIDHRDWSRFLNRYVAADTQGVNRVAYGQVSAADRAQLDQYLEQLQSVDPARLTRDQQLAYWINLYNALTVDLILENYPVASIRDITDGVFSFGPWDRPLAQVAGQSLTLNDIEHHIIRPTFDEPRIHYALNCAAVGCPNLMDRAWQAETLERDLAAAEHGYINDPRGVRFDGRGRLILSKIFAWFREDFAPNEKAVIAYLETAAEPELRAQLQTTPRVNAYEYNWALNDAAAGP
;
A
#
# COMPACT_ATOMS: atom_id res chain seq x y z
N MET A 1 54.02 31.89 -7.64
CA MET A 1 52.76 32.60 -7.31
C MET A 1 51.62 31.61 -7.36
N LYS A 2 50.72 31.70 -6.38
CA LYS A 2 49.75 30.69 -5.94
C LYS A 2 48.68 30.40 -7.02
N ALA A 3 48.46 29.13 -7.34
CA ALA A 3 47.23 28.68 -7.99
C ALA A 3 46.17 28.47 -6.91
N LEU A 4 45.10 29.27 -6.95
CA LEU A 4 43.93 29.14 -6.08
C LEU A 4 43.16 27.88 -6.51
N LEU A 5 43.12 26.86 -5.65
CA LEU A 5 42.18 25.76 -5.76
C LEU A 5 40.87 26.23 -5.12
N SER A 6 39.90 26.64 -5.94
CA SER A 6 38.55 26.95 -5.49
C SER A 6 37.83 25.65 -5.13
N LEU A 7 37.83 25.30 -3.84
CA LEU A 7 37.01 24.24 -3.30
C LEU A 7 35.54 24.69 -3.39
N LEU A 8 34.80 24.18 -4.37
CA LEU A 8 33.34 24.29 -4.37
C LEU A 8 32.81 23.50 -3.18
N LEU A 9 32.48 24.21 -2.09
CA LEU A 9 31.58 23.68 -1.07
C LEU A 9 30.21 23.47 -1.73
N LEU A 10 29.89 22.23 -2.08
CA LEU A 10 28.51 21.84 -2.29
C LEU A 10 27.77 22.03 -0.97
N PRO A 11 26.69 22.81 -0.92
CA PRO A 11 25.83 22.81 0.24
C PRO A 11 25.21 21.42 0.36
N VAL A 12 25.54 20.71 1.43
CA VAL A 12 24.82 19.51 1.85
C VAL A 12 23.43 19.96 2.26
N LEU A 13 22.52 19.99 1.29
CA LEU A 13 21.10 20.06 1.54
C LEU A 13 20.72 18.78 2.28
N ALA A 14 20.69 18.86 3.61
CA ALA A 14 20.07 17.86 4.47
C ALA A 14 18.55 17.94 4.32
N SER A 15 18.05 17.72 3.10
CA SER A 15 16.67 17.28 2.89
C SER A 15 16.74 15.77 2.73
N CYS A 16 16.16 15.03 3.67
CA CYS A 16 15.89 13.60 3.52
C CYS A 16 14.82 13.39 2.43
N THR A 17 15.07 13.87 1.21
CA THR A 17 14.35 13.42 0.04
C THR A 17 14.90 12.04 -0.25
N SER A 18 14.22 11.01 0.25
CA SER A 18 14.50 9.62 -0.10
C SER A 18 14.62 9.55 -1.62
N VAL A 19 15.82 9.26 -2.14
CA VAL A 19 16.10 9.18 -3.60
C VAL A 19 15.12 8.23 -4.29
N GLU A 20 14.64 7.22 -3.55
CA GLU A 20 13.59 6.27 -3.93
C GLU A 20 12.27 6.93 -4.35
N ARG A 21 11.95 8.13 -3.86
CA ARG A 21 10.75 8.88 -4.27
C ARG A 21 10.77 9.23 -5.76
N LEU A 22 11.95 9.45 -6.34
CA LEU A 22 12.10 9.73 -7.76
C LEU A 22 11.88 8.51 -8.64
N ALA A 23 11.85 7.31 -8.05
CA ALA A 23 11.63 6.05 -8.76
C ALA A 23 10.16 5.61 -8.77
N LEU A 24 9.29 6.23 -7.99
CA LEU A 24 7.86 5.92 -7.98
C LEU A 24 7.13 6.65 -9.11
N PRO A 25 6.20 5.99 -9.82
CA PRO A 25 5.39 6.66 -10.83
C PRO A 25 4.59 7.82 -10.23
N ALA A 26 4.52 8.91 -10.99
CA ALA A 26 3.70 10.07 -10.63
C ALA A 26 2.21 9.69 -10.68
N PRO A 27 1.35 10.31 -9.84
CA PRO A 27 -0.08 10.07 -9.86
C PRO A 27 -0.74 10.74 -11.07
N THR A 28 -0.57 10.15 -12.26
CA THR A 28 -1.12 10.67 -13.52
C THR A 28 -2.30 9.82 -13.97
N PRO A 29 -3.50 10.38 -14.18
CA PRO A 29 -4.64 9.60 -14.66
C PRO A 29 -4.35 8.88 -15.98
N LEU A 30 -4.90 7.67 -16.14
CA LEU A 30 -4.94 7.04 -17.46
C LEU A 30 -5.72 7.93 -18.46
N PRO A 31 -5.32 7.99 -19.74
CA PRO A 31 -5.99 8.82 -20.74
C PRO A 31 -7.46 8.41 -20.97
N ASN A 32 -7.79 7.14 -20.69
CA ASN A 32 -9.15 6.63 -20.77
C ASN A 32 -9.83 6.66 -19.39
N THR A 33 -10.88 7.47 -19.26
CA THR A 33 -11.66 7.61 -18.02
C THR A 33 -12.66 6.46 -17.79
N ALA A 34 -12.73 5.46 -18.68
CA ALA A 34 -13.65 4.33 -18.52
C ALA A 34 -13.48 3.60 -17.17
N LEU A 35 -12.26 3.56 -16.63
CA LEU A 35 -11.94 2.90 -15.35
C LEU A 35 -12.25 3.74 -14.10
N THR A 36 -12.52 5.04 -14.27
CA THR A 36 -12.64 6.02 -13.18
C THR A 36 -13.97 6.79 -13.20
N ARG A 37 -14.80 6.61 -14.23
CA ARG A 37 -16.19 7.09 -14.21
C ARG A 37 -16.98 6.35 -13.14
N THR A 38 -17.88 7.04 -12.45
CA THR A 38 -18.71 6.45 -11.39
C THR A 38 -20.19 6.53 -11.75
N ALA A 39 -20.96 5.52 -11.36
CA ALA A 39 -22.41 5.51 -11.42
C ALA A 39 -23.06 6.24 -10.24
N PRO A 40 -24.31 6.76 -10.39
CA PRO A 40 -25.10 7.19 -9.25
C PRO A 40 -25.53 6.00 -8.37
N LEU A 41 -25.97 6.29 -7.16
CA LEU A 41 -26.57 5.27 -6.27
C LEU A 41 -27.79 4.60 -6.94
N PRO A 42 -28.00 3.28 -6.72
CA PRO A 42 -27.25 2.42 -5.79
C PRO A 42 -25.97 1.80 -6.37
N GLY A 43 -25.65 2.04 -7.65
CA GLY A 43 -24.57 1.35 -8.36
C GLY A 43 -24.79 -0.18 -8.47
N GLU A 44 -23.73 -0.91 -8.81
CA GLU A 44 -23.73 -2.37 -8.86
C GLU A 44 -23.03 -2.97 -7.64
N ARG A 45 -23.58 -4.07 -7.13
CA ARG A 45 -23.00 -4.79 -6.00
C ARG A 45 -22.03 -5.86 -6.49
N ILE A 46 -20.81 -5.83 -5.97
CA ILE A 46 -19.81 -6.87 -6.17
C ILE A 46 -19.84 -7.84 -5.00
N ASP A 47 -19.64 -9.12 -5.29
CA ASP A 47 -19.56 -10.16 -4.27
C ASP A 47 -18.11 -10.48 -3.93
N HIS A 48 -17.68 -10.10 -2.72
CA HIS A 48 -16.33 -10.36 -2.21
C HIS A 48 -16.25 -11.53 -1.22
N ARG A 49 -17.26 -12.43 -1.21
CA ARG A 49 -17.32 -13.55 -0.25
C ARG A 49 -16.16 -14.53 -0.39
N ASP A 50 -15.76 -14.88 -1.60
CA ASP A 50 -14.66 -15.84 -1.80
C ASP A 50 -13.31 -15.24 -1.41
N TRP A 51 -13.09 -13.96 -1.69
CA TRP A 51 -11.91 -13.24 -1.19
C TRP A 51 -11.88 -13.14 0.34
N SER A 52 -13.02 -12.82 0.95
CA SER A 52 -13.11 -12.78 2.43
C SER A 52 -12.87 -14.16 3.04
N ARG A 53 -13.31 -15.25 2.39
CA ARG A 53 -13.03 -16.62 2.83
C ARG A 53 -11.53 -16.93 2.76
N PHE A 54 -10.89 -16.57 1.66
CA PHE A 54 -9.44 -16.72 1.50
C PHE A 54 -8.69 -15.97 2.61
N LEU A 55 -8.99 -14.68 2.76
CA LEU A 55 -8.35 -13.83 3.76
C LEU A 55 -8.53 -14.36 5.18
N ASN A 56 -9.77 -14.71 5.56
CA ASN A 56 -10.06 -15.23 6.89
C ASN A 56 -9.33 -16.54 7.19
N ARG A 57 -9.09 -17.37 6.16
CA ARG A 57 -8.39 -18.65 6.31
C ARG A 57 -6.88 -18.49 6.41
N TYR A 58 -6.30 -17.55 5.67
CA TYR A 58 -4.85 -17.49 5.45
C TYR A 58 -4.18 -16.28 6.08
N VAL A 59 -4.93 -15.29 6.53
CA VAL A 59 -4.40 -14.09 7.16
C VAL A 59 -4.64 -14.13 8.67
N ALA A 60 -3.57 -14.00 9.44
CA ALA A 60 -3.63 -13.93 10.89
C ALA A 60 -2.60 -12.96 11.44
N ALA A 61 -2.94 -12.25 12.52
CA ALA A 61 -1.98 -11.40 13.22
C ALA A 61 -0.95 -12.26 13.96
N ASP A 62 0.32 -11.88 13.86
CA ASP A 62 1.38 -12.43 14.70
C ASP A 62 1.35 -11.81 16.12
N THR A 63 2.29 -12.23 16.97
CA THR A 63 2.39 -11.72 18.36
C THR A 63 2.71 -10.23 18.45
N GLN A 64 3.14 -9.59 17.36
CA GLN A 64 3.41 -8.17 17.27
C GLN A 64 2.24 -7.40 16.64
N GLY A 65 1.10 -8.05 16.37
CA GLY A 65 -0.08 -7.43 15.75
C GLY A 65 0.04 -7.26 14.23
N VAL A 66 1.05 -7.86 13.60
CA VAL A 66 1.22 -7.76 12.16
C VAL A 66 0.52 -8.91 11.46
N ASN A 67 -0.34 -8.58 10.50
CA ASN A 67 -1.00 -9.60 9.70
C ASN A 67 0.00 -10.30 8.79
N ARG A 68 0.04 -11.63 8.91
CA ARG A 68 0.84 -12.56 8.13
C ARG A 68 -0.06 -13.40 7.25
N VAL A 69 0.40 -13.74 6.07
CA VAL A 69 -0.30 -14.61 5.12
C VAL A 69 0.38 -15.96 5.08
N ALA A 70 -0.34 -17.05 5.33
CA ALA A 70 0.21 -18.41 5.28
C ALA A 70 0.29 -18.92 3.83
N TYR A 71 1.15 -18.30 3.02
CA TYR A 71 1.30 -18.60 1.58
C TYR A 71 1.58 -20.09 1.33
N GLY A 72 2.48 -20.69 2.11
CA GLY A 72 2.84 -22.12 2.00
C GLY A 72 1.73 -23.10 2.41
N GLN A 73 0.61 -22.62 2.97
CA GLN A 73 -0.54 -23.45 3.37
C GLN A 73 -1.74 -23.30 2.42
N VAL A 74 -1.64 -22.46 1.38
CA VAL A 74 -2.72 -22.27 0.41
C VAL A 74 -2.93 -23.57 -0.38
N SER A 75 -4.14 -24.11 -0.27
CA SER A 75 -4.49 -25.35 -0.96
C SER A 75 -4.71 -25.10 -2.45
N ALA A 76 -4.53 -26.11 -3.30
CA ALA A 76 -4.83 -25.99 -4.73
C ALA A 76 -6.31 -25.61 -4.99
N ALA A 77 -7.23 -26.06 -4.13
CA ALA A 77 -8.65 -25.72 -4.24
C ALA A 77 -8.93 -24.27 -3.85
N ASP A 78 -8.24 -23.73 -2.85
CA ASP A 78 -8.39 -22.33 -2.44
C ASP A 78 -7.65 -21.39 -3.40
N ARG A 79 -6.55 -21.83 -4.03
CA ARG A 79 -5.92 -21.13 -5.16
C ARG A 79 -6.87 -21.02 -6.34
N ALA A 80 -7.50 -22.11 -6.76
CA ALA A 80 -8.48 -22.07 -7.85
C ALA A 80 -9.68 -21.15 -7.55
N GLN A 81 -10.10 -21.03 -6.30
CA GLN A 81 -11.14 -20.08 -5.88
C GLN A 81 -10.65 -18.62 -5.96
N LEU A 82 -9.39 -18.34 -5.63
CA LEU A 82 -8.79 -17.02 -5.80
C LEU A 82 -8.74 -16.64 -7.29
N ASP A 83 -8.33 -17.57 -8.16
CA ASP A 83 -8.29 -17.35 -9.60
C ASP A 83 -9.69 -16.99 -10.15
N GLN A 84 -10.72 -17.74 -9.74
CA GLN A 84 -12.12 -17.46 -10.11
C GLN A 84 -12.60 -16.08 -9.63
N TYR A 85 -12.19 -15.68 -8.42
CA TYR A 85 -12.51 -14.36 -7.90
C TYR A 85 -11.84 -13.24 -8.70
N LEU A 86 -10.57 -13.42 -9.10
CA LEU A 86 -9.86 -12.48 -9.97
C LEU A 86 -10.51 -12.38 -11.36
N GLU A 87 -10.93 -13.50 -11.96
CA GLU A 87 -11.69 -13.50 -13.21
C GLU A 87 -13.02 -12.74 -13.07
N GLN A 88 -13.74 -12.96 -11.96
CA GLN A 88 -14.98 -12.23 -11.66
C GLN A 88 -14.72 -10.72 -11.59
N LEU A 89 -13.72 -10.26 -10.83
CA LEU A 89 -13.41 -8.84 -10.72
C LEU A 89 -13.02 -8.23 -12.07
N GLN A 90 -12.27 -8.95 -12.89
CA GLN A 90 -11.85 -8.49 -14.22
C GLN A 90 -13.02 -8.34 -15.22
N SER A 91 -14.12 -9.06 -14.99
CA SER A 91 -15.34 -8.95 -15.80
C SER A 91 -16.26 -7.77 -15.40
N VAL A 92 -16.04 -7.16 -14.22
CA VAL A 92 -16.82 -6.01 -13.75
C VAL A 92 -16.50 -4.78 -14.60
N ASP A 93 -17.53 -4.03 -14.98
CA ASP A 93 -17.36 -2.68 -15.54
C ASP A 93 -17.32 -1.64 -14.40
N PRO A 94 -16.15 -1.05 -14.09
CA PRO A 94 -16.02 -0.10 -12.99
C PRO A 94 -16.92 1.13 -13.15
N ALA A 95 -17.32 1.48 -14.39
CA ALA A 95 -18.20 2.61 -14.66
C ALA A 95 -19.61 2.45 -14.07
N ARG A 96 -20.00 1.22 -13.69
CA ARG A 96 -21.29 0.89 -13.07
C ARG A 96 -21.27 0.96 -11.55
N LEU A 97 -20.10 1.21 -10.95
CA LEU A 97 -19.90 1.29 -9.51
C LEU A 97 -20.03 2.74 -9.05
N THR A 98 -20.60 2.95 -7.86
CA THR A 98 -20.47 4.24 -7.17
C THR A 98 -19.01 4.47 -6.75
N ARG A 99 -18.67 5.69 -6.35
CA ARG A 99 -17.31 6.04 -5.92
C ARG A 99 -16.74 5.05 -4.88
N ASP A 100 -17.50 4.76 -3.83
CA ASP A 100 -17.00 3.92 -2.74
C ASP A 100 -16.97 2.43 -3.12
N GLN A 101 -17.92 1.97 -3.94
CA GLN A 101 -17.87 0.64 -4.56
C GLN A 101 -16.63 0.49 -5.44
N GLN A 102 -16.31 1.52 -6.21
CA GLN A 102 -15.15 1.52 -7.10
C GLN A 102 -13.83 1.54 -6.34
N LEU A 103 -13.72 2.33 -5.26
CA LEU A 103 -12.53 2.33 -4.42
C LEU A 103 -12.32 0.97 -3.73
N ALA A 104 -13.37 0.41 -3.11
CA ALA A 104 -13.30 -0.91 -2.50
C ALA A 104 -12.93 -2.00 -3.52
N TYR A 105 -13.50 -1.93 -4.73
CA TYR A 105 -13.18 -2.82 -5.85
C TYR A 105 -11.68 -2.76 -6.21
N TRP A 106 -11.13 -1.56 -6.43
CA TRP A 106 -9.73 -1.41 -6.84
C TRP A 106 -8.74 -1.85 -5.75
N ILE A 107 -9.04 -1.53 -4.49
CA ILE A 107 -8.23 -2.01 -3.34
C ILE A 107 -8.24 -3.53 -3.28
N ASN A 108 -9.42 -4.15 -3.40
CA ASN A 108 -9.55 -5.61 -3.38
C ASN A 108 -8.84 -6.27 -4.56
N LEU A 109 -8.94 -5.71 -5.77
CA LEU A 109 -8.25 -6.23 -6.95
C LEU A 109 -6.73 -6.14 -6.77
N TYR A 110 -6.19 -4.99 -6.36
CA TYR A 110 -4.76 -4.82 -6.10
C TYR A 110 -4.23 -5.84 -5.09
N ASN A 111 -4.92 -5.98 -3.96
CA ASN A 111 -4.48 -6.88 -2.89
C ASN A 111 -4.58 -8.35 -3.30
N ALA A 112 -5.63 -8.74 -4.03
CA ALA A 112 -5.79 -10.11 -4.53
C ALA A 112 -4.73 -10.45 -5.58
N LEU A 113 -4.44 -9.54 -6.53
CA LEU A 113 -3.35 -9.71 -7.50
C LEU A 113 -1.99 -9.79 -6.83
N THR A 114 -1.76 -9.00 -5.77
CA THR A 114 -0.50 -9.04 -5.02
C THR A 114 -0.33 -10.40 -4.32
N VAL A 115 -1.39 -10.93 -3.70
CA VAL A 115 -1.35 -12.28 -3.10
C VAL A 115 -1.15 -13.36 -4.15
N ASP A 116 -1.88 -13.29 -5.26
CA ASP A 116 -1.75 -14.24 -6.38
C ASP A 116 -0.32 -14.28 -6.92
N LEU A 117 0.28 -13.11 -7.15
CA LEU A 117 1.66 -12.95 -7.58
C LEU A 117 2.67 -13.57 -6.63
N ILE A 118 2.49 -13.41 -5.31
CA ILE A 118 3.34 -14.12 -4.34
C ILE A 118 3.13 -15.63 -4.46
N LEU A 119 1.89 -16.11 -4.54
CA LEU A 119 1.60 -17.55 -4.66
C LEU A 119 2.18 -18.18 -5.93
N GLU A 120 2.24 -17.44 -7.05
CA GLU A 120 2.91 -17.88 -8.28
C GLU A 120 4.42 -18.06 -8.10
N ASN A 121 5.05 -17.26 -7.25
CA ASN A 121 6.50 -17.20 -7.11
C ASN A 121 7.00 -17.82 -5.80
N TYR A 122 6.11 -18.25 -4.92
CA TYR A 122 6.47 -18.78 -3.60
C TYR A 122 7.33 -20.06 -3.72
N PRO A 123 8.41 -20.22 -2.93
CA PRO A 123 8.88 -19.32 -1.88
C PRO A 123 9.78 -18.17 -2.38
N VAL A 124 9.54 -16.96 -1.85
CA VAL A 124 10.39 -15.77 -2.04
C VAL A 124 10.63 -15.07 -0.69
N ALA A 125 11.77 -14.40 -0.54
CA ALA A 125 12.09 -13.66 0.68
C ALA A 125 11.48 -12.24 0.68
N SER A 126 11.27 -11.67 -0.50
CA SER A 126 10.63 -10.36 -0.71
C SER A 126 9.88 -10.34 -2.03
N ILE A 127 8.79 -9.56 -2.12
CA ILE A 127 8.15 -9.25 -3.41
C ILE A 127 9.15 -8.61 -4.41
N ARG A 128 10.17 -7.90 -3.89
CA ARG A 128 11.21 -7.27 -4.70
C ARG A 128 12.11 -8.27 -5.44
N ASP A 129 12.12 -9.53 -5.00
CA ASP A 129 12.90 -10.59 -5.63
C ASP A 129 12.18 -11.18 -6.86
N ILE A 130 10.90 -10.84 -7.06
CA ILE A 130 10.14 -11.20 -8.26
C ILE A 130 10.49 -10.19 -9.35
N THR A 131 11.42 -10.57 -10.23
CA THR A 131 11.93 -9.68 -11.29
C THR A 131 11.76 -10.31 -12.67
N ASP A 132 11.33 -9.51 -13.65
CA ASP A 132 11.21 -9.91 -15.06
C ASP A 132 12.50 -9.60 -15.86
N GLY A 133 13.58 -9.17 -15.18
CA GLY A 133 14.88 -8.85 -15.79
C GLY A 133 15.81 -8.06 -14.87
N VAL A 134 17.06 -7.86 -15.33
CA VAL A 134 18.18 -7.28 -14.53
C VAL A 134 17.95 -5.83 -14.09
N PHE A 135 16.97 -5.13 -14.66
CA PHE A 135 16.65 -3.73 -14.36
C PHE A 135 15.26 -3.55 -13.72
N SER A 136 14.53 -4.64 -13.45
CA SER A 136 13.24 -4.59 -12.75
C SER A 136 13.49 -4.55 -11.24
N PHE A 137 12.87 -3.58 -10.55
CA PHE A 137 12.88 -3.49 -9.11
C PHE A 137 11.55 -4.01 -8.56
N GLY A 138 11.30 -5.31 -8.74
CA GLY A 138 10.05 -5.98 -8.38
C GLY A 138 8.99 -5.96 -9.49
N PRO A 139 7.80 -6.53 -9.25
CA PRO A 139 6.88 -6.92 -10.29
C PRO A 139 5.77 -5.89 -10.59
N TRP A 140 5.88 -4.66 -10.08
CA TRP A 140 4.80 -3.67 -10.12
C TRP A 140 4.40 -3.19 -11.53
N ASP A 141 5.27 -3.34 -12.52
CA ASP A 141 5.02 -3.03 -13.94
C ASP A 141 4.62 -4.26 -14.77
N ARG A 142 4.49 -5.44 -14.14
CA ARG A 142 4.04 -6.65 -14.83
C ARG A 142 2.54 -6.52 -15.14
N PRO A 143 2.10 -6.82 -16.37
CA PRO A 143 0.67 -6.96 -16.67
C PRO A 143 0.08 -8.14 -15.89
N LEU A 144 -0.91 -7.87 -15.03
CA LEU A 144 -1.52 -8.88 -14.14
C LEU A 144 -3.04 -8.99 -14.29
N ALA A 145 -3.70 -7.95 -14.81
CA ALA A 145 -5.15 -7.97 -14.96
C ALA A 145 -5.61 -7.32 -16.27
N GLN A 146 -6.81 -7.66 -16.71
CA GLN A 146 -7.50 -7.05 -17.84
C GLN A 146 -8.88 -6.56 -17.38
N VAL A 147 -9.10 -5.24 -17.35
CA VAL A 147 -10.38 -4.64 -16.95
C VAL A 147 -10.85 -3.69 -18.04
N ALA A 148 -12.11 -3.83 -18.49
CA ALA A 148 -12.69 -3.02 -19.57
C ALA A 148 -11.79 -2.94 -20.83
N GLY A 149 -11.11 -4.04 -21.17
CA GLY A 149 -10.20 -4.13 -22.31
C GLY A 149 -8.83 -3.46 -22.14
N GLN A 150 -8.49 -3.00 -20.93
CA GLN A 150 -7.18 -2.44 -20.61
C GLN A 150 -6.37 -3.45 -19.80
N SER A 151 -5.15 -3.70 -20.26
CA SER A 151 -4.15 -4.45 -19.51
C SER A 151 -3.60 -3.57 -18.40
N LEU A 152 -3.65 -4.05 -17.15
CA LEU A 152 -3.30 -3.30 -15.95
C LEU A 152 -2.18 -3.98 -15.18
N THR A 153 -1.29 -3.15 -14.65
CA THR A 153 -0.25 -3.48 -13.68
C THR A 153 -0.67 -3.05 -12.27
N LEU A 154 0.09 -3.41 -11.23
CA LEU A 154 -0.15 -2.87 -9.88
C LEU A 154 0.08 -1.35 -9.85
N ASN A 155 1.09 -0.86 -10.58
CA ASN A 155 1.36 0.58 -10.72
C ASN A 155 0.20 1.32 -11.41
N ASP A 156 -0.43 0.73 -12.42
CA ASP A 156 -1.60 1.35 -13.07
C ASP A 156 -2.77 1.50 -12.08
N ILE A 157 -3.06 0.44 -11.32
CA ILE A 157 -4.15 0.46 -10.33
C ILE A 157 -3.87 1.51 -9.26
N GLU A 158 -2.66 1.56 -8.70
CA GLU A 158 -2.34 2.48 -7.62
C GLU A 158 -2.15 3.93 -8.11
N HIS A 159 -1.27 4.15 -9.08
CA HIS A 159 -0.80 5.48 -9.47
C HIS A 159 -1.60 6.11 -10.59
N HIS A 160 -2.28 5.34 -11.43
CA HIS A 160 -3.01 5.88 -12.57
C HIS A 160 -4.54 5.80 -12.44
N ILE A 161 -5.02 5.01 -11.48
CA ILE A 161 -6.44 4.87 -11.15
C ILE A 161 -6.73 5.40 -9.74
N ILE A 162 -6.22 4.78 -8.68
CA ILE A 162 -6.64 5.11 -7.31
C ILE A 162 -6.20 6.52 -6.90
N ARG A 163 -4.89 6.77 -6.84
CA ARG A 163 -4.33 8.04 -6.32
C ARG A 163 -4.91 9.29 -7.01
N PRO A 164 -4.97 9.39 -8.35
CA PRO A 164 -5.47 10.58 -9.01
C PRO A 164 -7.01 10.72 -9.00
N THR A 165 -7.76 9.67 -8.66
CA THR A 165 -9.25 9.69 -8.77
C THR A 165 -9.93 9.97 -7.45
N PHE A 166 -9.43 9.42 -6.34
CA PHE A 166 -10.20 9.38 -5.09
C PHE A 166 -9.85 10.49 -4.10
N ASP A 167 -8.67 11.12 -4.19
CA ASP A 167 -8.21 12.10 -3.17
C ASP A 167 -8.36 11.53 -1.74
N GLU A 168 -7.88 10.30 -1.57
CA GLU A 168 -8.05 9.53 -0.34
C GLU A 168 -6.68 9.05 0.18
N PRO A 169 -6.04 9.76 1.13
CA PRO A 169 -4.71 9.39 1.64
C PRO A 169 -4.70 8.01 2.31
N ARG A 170 -5.84 7.56 2.86
CA ARG A 170 -5.92 6.30 3.60
C ARG A 170 -5.80 5.06 2.72
N ILE A 171 -5.78 5.21 1.39
CA ILE A 171 -5.46 4.11 0.46
C ILE A 171 -4.08 3.51 0.74
N HIS A 172 -3.14 4.32 1.24
CA HIS A 172 -1.80 3.86 1.61
C HIS A 172 -1.81 2.90 2.79
N TYR A 173 -2.90 2.85 3.58
CA TYR A 173 -3.14 1.86 4.63
C TYR A 173 -3.96 0.66 4.16
N ALA A 174 -4.50 0.71 2.95
CA ALA A 174 -5.40 -0.29 2.39
C ALA A 174 -4.73 -1.19 1.34
N LEU A 175 -3.73 -0.66 0.62
CA LEU A 175 -2.93 -1.40 -0.34
C LEU A 175 -1.77 -2.11 0.35
N ASN A 176 -1.69 -3.43 0.20
CA ASN A 176 -0.66 -4.26 0.82
C ASN A 176 0.29 -4.84 -0.24
N CYS A 177 1.55 -4.45 -0.20
CA CYS A 177 2.62 -4.90 -1.10
C CYS A 177 3.32 -6.19 -0.62
N ALA A 178 2.64 -7.05 0.15
CA ALA A 178 3.16 -8.30 0.73
C ALA A 178 4.43 -8.15 1.60
N ALA A 179 4.72 -6.95 2.13
CA ALA A 179 5.89 -6.71 2.96
C ALA A 179 5.52 -6.63 4.45
N VAL A 180 6.41 -7.04 5.36
CA VAL A 180 6.22 -6.86 6.82
C VAL A 180 6.03 -5.39 7.17
N GLY A 181 6.72 -4.48 6.47
CA GLY A 181 6.61 -3.04 6.67
C GLY A 181 5.32 -2.41 6.12
N CYS A 182 4.55 -3.13 5.29
CA CYS A 182 3.27 -2.63 4.80
C CYS A 182 2.24 -2.53 5.93
N PRO A 183 1.23 -1.66 5.78
CA PRO A 183 -0.02 -1.76 6.52
C PRO A 183 -0.66 -3.14 6.37
N ASN A 184 -1.41 -3.56 7.39
CA ASN A 184 -1.94 -4.92 7.45
C ASN A 184 -2.90 -5.20 6.30
N LEU A 185 -2.68 -6.30 5.57
CA LEU A 185 -3.72 -6.90 4.74
C LEU A 185 -4.85 -7.36 5.67
N MET A 186 -6.07 -6.87 5.45
CA MET A 186 -7.22 -7.23 6.29
C MET A 186 -7.55 -8.72 6.17
N ASP A 187 -8.18 -9.28 7.21
CA ASP A 187 -8.69 -10.65 7.25
C ASP A 187 -10.06 -10.82 6.54
N ARG A 188 -10.51 -9.76 5.87
CA ARG A 188 -11.76 -9.68 5.10
C ARG A 188 -11.60 -8.70 3.94
N ALA A 189 -12.43 -8.84 2.92
CA ALA A 189 -12.47 -7.90 1.81
C ALA A 189 -12.97 -6.51 2.23
N TRP A 190 -12.50 -5.48 1.52
CA TRP A 190 -13.05 -4.14 1.60
C TRP A 190 -14.47 -4.11 1.04
N GLN A 191 -15.37 -3.37 1.67
CA GLN A 191 -16.78 -3.25 1.27
C GLN A 191 -17.18 -1.78 1.24
N ALA A 192 -17.98 -1.36 0.27
CA ALA A 192 -18.42 0.02 0.14
C ALA A 192 -19.19 0.50 1.39
N GLU A 193 -20.01 -0.39 1.96
CA GLU A 193 -20.87 -0.09 3.10
C GLU A 193 -20.08 0.20 4.38
N THR A 194 -18.83 -0.28 4.47
CA THR A 194 -17.98 -0.11 5.65
C THR A 194 -16.69 0.63 5.37
N LEU A 195 -16.51 1.11 4.14
CA LEU A 195 -15.24 1.64 3.62
C LEU A 195 -14.66 2.73 4.51
N GLU A 196 -15.44 3.75 4.85
CA GLU A 196 -15.00 4.85 5.72
C GLU A 196 -14.50 4.37 7.08
N ARG A 197 -15.29 3.52 7.75
CA ARG A 197 -14.93 2.97 9.06
C ARG A 197 -13.67 2.12 8.96
N ASP A 198 -13.58 1.27 7.95
CA ASP A 198 -12.46 0.35 7.79
C ASP A 198 -11.16 1.11 7.39
N LEU A 199 -11.26 2.18 6.59
CA LEU A 199 -10.13 3.07 6.26
C LEU A 199 -9.63 3.81 7.50
N ALA A 200 -10.53 4.38 8.30
CA ALA A 200 -10.18 5.04 9.55
C ALA A 200 -9.52 4.06 10.55
N ALA A 201 -10.01 2.81 10.60
CA ALA A 201 -9.41 1.78 11.45
C ALA A 201 -8.01 1.36 10.95
N ALA A 202 -7.80 1.25 9.63
CA ALA A 202 -6.49 0.94 9.05
C ALA A 202 -5.48 2.06 9.29
N GLU A 203 -5.90 3.32 9.13
CA GLU A 203 -5.10 4.51 9.45
C GLU A 203 -4.68 4.53 10.92
N HIS A 204 -5.65 4.42 11.84
CA HIS A 204 -5.37 4.37 13.27
C HIS A 204 -4.44 3.21 13.61
N GLY A 205 -4.72 2.01 13.08
CA GLY A 205 -3.91 0.82 13.34
C GLY A 205 -2.45 1.00 12.90
N TYR A 206 -2.22 1.56 11.71
CA TYR A 206 -0.86 1.71 11.21
C TYR A 206 -0.09 2.87 11.87
N ILE A 207 -0.76 4.00 12.13
CA ILE A 207 -0.12 5.15 12.79
C ILE A 207 0.33 4.78 14.21
N ASN A 208 -0.41 3.94 14.90
CA ASN A 208 -0.08 3.51 16.27
C ASN A 208 0.76 2.21 16.32
N ASP A 209 1.21 1.70 15.17
CA ASP A 209 2.11 0.56 15.08
C ASP A 209 3.56 1.04 14.89
N PRO A 210 4.57 0.41 15.52
CA PRO A 210 5.97 0.77 15.34
C PRO A 210 6.49 0.73 13.89
N ARG A 211 5.81 0.00 12.99
CA ARG A 211 6.08 0.01 11.54
C ARG A 211 5.70 1.34 10.90
N GLY A 212 4.65 2.00 11.39
CA GLY A 212 4.17 3.28 10.89
C GLY A 212 4.87 4.45 11.55
N VAL A 213 4.78 4.57 12.88
CA VAL A 213 5.34 5.67 13.66
C VAL A 213 5.97 5.14 14.94
N ARG A 214 7.25 5.47 15.16
CA ARG A 214 7.91 5.17 16.43
C ARG A 214 8.96 6.20 16.79
N PHE A 215 9.29 6.23 18.07
CA PHE A 215 10.46 6.94 18.58
C PHE A 215 11.53 5.93 18.96
N ASP A 216 12.80 6.24 18.66
CA ASP A 216 13.91 5.43 19.17
C ASP A 216 14.23 5.76 20.64
N GLY A 217 15.16 5.01 21.25
CA GLY A 217 15.57 5.23 22.64
C GLY A 217 16.23 6.59 22.95
N ARG A 218 16.43 7.46 21.94
CA ARG A 218 16.92 8.83 22.09
C ARG A 218 15.81 9.87 21.84
N GLY A 219 14.56 9.45 21.68
CA GLY A 219 13.43 10.33 21.38
C GLY A 219 13.45 10.87 19.95
N ARG A 220 14.09 10.18 19.01
CA ARG A 220 14.08 10.58 17.58
C ARG A 220 12.92 9.92 16.84
N LEU A 221 12.17 10.70 16.07
CA LEU A 221 11.03 10.23 15.30
C LEU A 221 11.48 9.45 14.06
N ILE A 222 10.99 8.23 13.94
CA ILE A 222 11.19 7.33 12.81
C ILE A 222 9.83 7.00 12.23
N LEU A 223 9.69 7.29 10.93
CA LEU A 223 8.46 7.05 10.19
C LEU A 223 8.64 5.90 9.20
N SER A 224 7.53 5.26 8.83
CA SER A 224 7.50 4.39 7.66
C SER A 224 7.90 5.15 6.40
N LYS A 225 8.62 4.48 5.48
CA LYS A 225 8.92 5.06 4.17
C LYS A 225 7.69 5.43 3.35
N ILE A 226 6.50 4.90 3.64
CA ILE A 226 5.27 5.31 2.92
C ILE A 226 5.02 6.83 3.04
N PHE A 227 5.37 7.44 4.18
CA PHE A 227 5.25 8.89 4.42
C PHE A 227 6.28 9.72 3.65
N ALA A 228 7.36 9.09 3.16
CA ALA A 228 8.35 9.74 2.29
C ALA A 228 8.00 9.53 0.80
N TRP A 229 7.64 8.29 0.44
CA TRP A 229 7.26 7.88 -0.90
C TRP A 229 6.01 8.64 -1.39
N PHE A 230 4.97 8.65 -0.56
CA PHE A 230 3.65 9.19 -0.89
C PHE A 230 3.34 10.49 -0.15
N ARG A 231 4.38 11.23 0.27
CA ARG A 231 4.23 12.46 1.07
C ARG A 231 3.14 13.39 0.53
N GLU A 232 3.12 13.64 -0.78
CA GLU A 232 2.19 14.56 -1.44
C GLU A 232 0.72 14.16 -1.29
N ASP A 233 0.44 12.86 -1.11
CA ASP A 233 -0.92 12.36 -0.91
C ASP A 233 -1.38 12.63 0.54
N PHE A 234 -0.45 12.66 1.50
CA PHE A 234 -0.74 12.96 2.91
C PHE A 234 -0.74 14.46 3.22
N ALA A 235 0.33 15.15 2.82
CA ALA A 235 0.58 16.53 3.22
C ALA A 235 1.66 17.24 2.37
N PRO A 236 1.63 18.58 2.26
CA PRO A 236 2.57 19.31 1.40
C PRO A 236 4.03 19.27 1.87
N ASN A 237 4.29 19.03 3.16
CA ASN A 237 5.63 19.02 3.74
C ASN A 237 5.70 18.16 5.01
N GLU A 238 6.91 17.89 5.49
CA GLU A 238 7.19 17.04 6.66
C GLU A 238 6.45 17.47 7.93
N LYS A 239 6.40 18.78 8.22
CA LYS A 239 5.68 19.30 9.39
C LYS A 239 4.18 19.00 9.29
N ALA A 240 3.61 19.15 8.10
CA ALA A 240 2.22 18.84 7.85
C ALA A 240 1.94 17.32 7.89
N VAL A 241 2.92 16.47 7.54
CA VAL A 241 2.81 15.02 7.77
C VAL A 241 2.72 14.72 9.27
N ILE A 242 3.58 15.31 10.11
CA ILE A 242 3.51 15.12 11.57
C ILE A 242 2.13 15.54 12.10
N ALA A 243 1.63 16.70 11.68
CA ALA A 243 0.30 17.18 12.06
C ALA A 243 -0.83 16.24 11.58
N TYR A 244 -0.70 15.65 10.39
CA TYR A 244 -1.64 14.65 9.90
C TYR A 244 -1.62 13.38 10.77
N LEU A 245 -0.44 12.88 11.16
CA LEU A 245 -0.32 11.72 12.05
C LEU A 245 -0.97 11.94 13.42
N GLU A 246 -0.90 13.17 13.95
CA GLU A 246 -1.54 13.52 15.24
C GLU A 246 -3.05 13.27 15.24
N THR A 247 -3.71 13.35 14.08
CA THR A 247 -5.18 13.22 13.98
C THR A 247 -5.67 11.83 14.39
N ALA A 248 -4.91 10.78 14.08
CA ALA A 248 -5.25 9.39 14.38
C ALA A 248 -4.32 8.74 15.45
N ALA A 249 -3.31 9.47 15.94
CA ALA A 249 -2.45 8.99 17.01
C ALA A 249 -3.18 8.88 18.37
N GLU A 250 -2.85 7.83 19.11
CA GLU A 250 -3.24 7.63 20.52
C GLU A 250 -2.59 8.70 21.42
N PRO A 251 -3.13 8.96 22.63
CA PRO A 251 -2.73 10.10 23.47
C PRO A 251 -1.22 10.23 23.71
N GLU A 252 -0.54 9.12 24.03
CA GLU A 252 0.89 9.09 24.31
C GLU A 252 1.74 9.40 23.07
N LEU A 253 1.36 8.84 21.92
CA LEU A 253 2.03 9.09 20.65
C LEU A 253 1.78 10.52 20.17
N ARG A 254 0.54 11.00 20.27
CA ARG A 254 0.14 12.37 19.92
C ARG A 254 0.95 13.39 20.71
N ALA A 255 1.10 13.20 22.02
CA ALA A 255 1.90 14.10 22.85
C ALA A 255 3.37 14.16 22.41
N GLN A 256 3.97 13.03 22.02
CA GLN A 256 5.33 13.00 21.49
C GLN A 256 5.43 13.70 20.14
N LEU A 257 4.49 13.45 19.22
CA LEU A 257 4.44 14.09 17.90
C LEU A 257 4.35 15.63 18.01
N GLN A 258 3.52 16.15 18.91
CA GLN A 258 3.36 17.59 19.14
C GLN A 258 4.63 18.33 19.56
N THR A 259 5.58 17.61 20.18
CA THR A 259 6.87 18.17 20.61
C THR A 259 8.00 17.91 19.60
N THR A 260 7.71 17.20 18.52
CA THR A 260 8.71 16.75 17.56
C THR A 260 8.85 17.74 16.41
N PRO A 261 10.04 18.36 16.22
CA PRO A 261 10.20 19.41 15.22
C PRO A 261 10.44 18.87 13.79
N ARG A 262 10.81 17.59 13.65
CA ARG A 262 11.19 16.98 12.38
C ARG A 262 11.18 15.45 12.44
N VAL A 263 11.17 14.82 11.27
CA VAL A 263 11.41 13.39 11.11
C VAL A 263 12.93 13.14 11.08
N ASN A 264 13.41 12.13 11.81
CA ASN A 264 14.83 11.82 11.89
C ASN A 264 15.27 10.71 10.94
N ALA A 265 14.40 9.76 10.64
CA ALA A 265 14.68 8.67 9.70
C ALA A 265 13.38 8.09 9.11
N TYR A 266 13.54 7.38 8.00
CA TYR A 266 12.49 6.58 7.38
C TYR A 266 12.93 5.13 7.24
N GLU A 267 12.10 4.20 7.68
CA GLU A 267 12.39 2.76 7.63
C GLU A 267 11.25 1.98 6.98
N TYR A 268 11.58 0.84 6.39
CA TYR A 268 10.59 -0.06 5.80
C TYR A 268 11.17 -1.47 5.67
N ASN A 269 10.46 -2.46 6.20
CA ASN A 269 10.89 -3.85 6.14
C ASN A 269 10.29 -4.55 4.92
N TRP A 270 11.14 -4.82 3.92
CA TRP A 270 10.76 -5.50 2.68
C TRP A 270 10.69 -7.03 2.77
N ALA A 271 10.97 -7.64 3.92
CA ALA A 271 10.76 -9.07 4.10
C ALA A 271 9.29 -9.43 3.82
N LEU A 272 9.07 -10.57 3.16
CA LEU A 272 7.73 -11.08 2.87
C LEU A 272 6.93 -11.21 4.17
N ASN A 273 5.67 -10.79 4.18
CA ASN A 273 4.75 -10.95 5.31
C ASN A 273 4.22 -12.39 5.43
N ASP A 274 5.09 -13.38 5.22
CA ASP A 274 4.74 -14.80 5.31
C ASP A 274 4.51 -15.23 6.76
N ALA A 275 3.42 -15.95 7.00
CA ALA A 275 3.30 -16.77 8.19
C ALA A 275 4.21 -17.98 7.96
N ALA A 276 5.53 -17.77 8.11
CA ALA A 276 6.51 -18.84 8.05
C ALA A 276 5.93 -20.04 8.80
N ALA A 277 5.94 -21.22 8.18
CA ALA A 277 5.43 -22.44 8.81
C ALA A 277 5.97 -22.45 10.25
N GLY A 278 5.06 -22.33 11.22
CA GLY A 278 5.45 -22.40 12.61
C GLY A 278 6.33 -23.64 12.81
N PRO A 279 7.34 -23.60 13.69
CA PRO A 279 8.15 -24.77 13.98
C PRO A 279 7.29 -25.99 14.32
#